data_AF-A0A6C0EM50-F1
#
_entry.id   AF-A0A6C0EM50-F1
#
_cell.length_a   1.000
_cell.length_b   1.000
_cell.length_c   1.000
_cell.angle_alpha   90.00
_cell.angle_beta   90.00
_cell.angle_gamma   90.00
#
_symmetry.space_group_name_H-M   'P 1'
#
loop_
_entity.id
_entity.type
_entity.pdbx_description
1 polymer ?
#
loop_
_entity_poly.entity_id
_entity_poly.type
_entity_poly.pdbx_seq_one_letter_code
_entity_poly.pdbx_strand_id
1 'polypeptide(L)'
;MTFQKTVLVIALVLLIISLIVIGLLIKSATLSAKFPPETGKCPDYLKAQLSNGTLTCTNPQNLGTCGNDFVPVGGSDVGSITANCKAAKNCGLTWDGVTDVQNNETGQPYC
;
A
#
# COMPACT_ATOMS: atom_id res chain seq x y z
N MET A 1 46.60 -3.45 -23.52
CA MET A 1 45.54 -3.79 -22.54
C MET A 1 46.15 -4.69 -21.47
N THR A 2 46.13 -4.29 -20.20
CA THR A 2 46.61 -5.15 -19.09
C THR A 2 45.48 -6.03 -18.56
N PHE A 3 45.79 -7.19 -17.99
CA PHE A 3 44.81 -8.14 -17.45
C PHE A 3 43.78 -7.46 -16.51
N GLN A 4 44.25 -6.60 -15.61
CA GLN A 4 43.38 -5.84 -14.69
C GLN A 4 42.38 -4.93 -15.42
N LYS A 5 42.81 -4.27 -16.51
CA LYS A 5 41.94 -3.41 -17.31
C LYS A 5 40.88 -4.25 -18.04
N THR A 6 41.24 -5.41 -18.55
CA THR A 6 40.29 -6.33 -19.20
C THR A 6 39.23 -6.82 -18.20
N VAL A 7 39.64 -7.26 -17.02
CA VAL A 7 38.71 -7.70 -15.96
C VAL A 7 37.78 -6.57 -15.53
N LEU A 8 38.30 -5.35 -15.37
CA LEU A 8 37.51 -4.19 -14.96
C LEU A 8 36.46 -3.80 -16.02
N VAL A 9 36.81 -3.87 -17.31
CA VAL A 9 35.86 -3.62 -18.41
C VAL A 9 34.76 -4.68 -18.44
N ILE A 10 35.10 -5.96 -18.28
CA ILE A 10 34.11 -7.05 -18.26
C ILE A 10 33.15 -6.89 -17.07
N ALA A 11 33.68 -6.61 -15.87
CA ALA A 11 32.87 -6.40 -14.68
C ALA A 11 31.91 -5.21 -14.83
N LEU A 12 32.36 -4.11 -15.45
CA LEU A 12 31.52 -2.94 -15.74
C LEU A 12 30.38 -3.30 -16.69
N VAL A 13 30.66 -4.03 -17.76
CA VAL A 13 29.64 -4.46 -18.73
C VAL A 13 28.61 -5.37 -18.06
N LEU A 14 29.04 -6.34 -17.26
CA LEU A 14 28.14 -7.23 -16.52
C LEU A 14 27.27 -6.46 -15.51
N LEU A 15 27.83 -5.46 -14.84
CA LEU A 15 27.08 -4.59 -13.92
C LEU A 15 26.00 -3.78 -14.65
N ILE A 16 26.32 -3.22 -15.81
CA ILE A 16 25.34 -2.46 -16.61
C ILE A 16 24.19 -3.38 -17.04
N ILE A 17 24.50 -4.59 -17.51
CA ILE A 17 23.49 -5.56 -17.92
C ILE A 17 22.60 -5.97 -16.74
N SER A 18 23.17 -6.24 -15.56
CA SER A 18 22.40 -6.62 -14.39
C SER A 18 21.44 -5.52 -13.93
N LEU A 19 21.89 -4.26 -13.94
CA LEU A 19 21.03 -3.11 -13.60
C LEU A 19 19.88 -2.94 -14.59
N ILE A 20 20.10 -3.15 -15.89
CA ILE A 20 19.04 -3.10 -16.90
C ILE A 20 17.99 -4.19 -16.62
N VAL A 21 18.42 -5.42 -16.37
CA VAL A 21 17.52 -6.54 -16.07
C VAL A 21 16.69 -6.25 -14.82
N ILE A 22 17.33 -5.81 -13.73
CA ILE A 22 16.64 -5.46 -12.48
C ILE A 22 15.63 -4.32 -12.72
N GLY A 23 16.01 -3.29 -13.49
CA GLY A 23 15.12 -2.18 -13.85
C GLY A 23 13.88 -2.64 -14.62
N LEU A 24 14.04 -3.56 -15.58
CA LEU A 24 12.91 -4.12 -16.32
C LEU A 24 11.99 -4.95 -15.43
N LEU A 25 12.55 -5.74 -14.51
CA LEU A 25 11.78 -6.54 -13.54
C LEU A 25 10.99 -5.66 -12.57
N ILE A 26 11.59 -4.58 -12.06
CA ILE A 26 10.88 -3.62 -11.19
C ILE A 26 9.76 -2.92 -11.97
N LYS A 27 10.01 -2.52 -13.22
CA LYS A 27 8.99 -1.89 -14.06
C LYS A 27 7.78 -2.81 -14.29
N SER A 28 8.00 -4.09 -14.57
CA SER A 28 6.88 -5.04 -14.79
C SER A 28 6.13 -5.35 -13.49
N ALA A 29 6.84 -5.48 -12.37
CA ALA A 29 6.23 -5.71 -11.06
C ALA A 29 5.37 -4.52 -10.61
N THR A 30 5.84 -3.29 -10.81
CA THR A 30 5.12 -2.06 -10.43
C THR A 30 3.89 -1.79 -11.30
N LEU A 31 3.91 -2.14 -12.60
CA LEU A 31 2.73 -2.03 -13.46
C LEU A 31 1.61 -3.01 -13.09
N SER A 32 1.95 -4.13 -12.43
CA SER A 32 0.98 -5.13 -12.00
C SER A 32 0.53 -4.94 -10.55
N ALA A 33 1.16 -4.02 -9.80
CA ALA A 33 0.81 -3.73 -8.42
C ALA A 33 -0.54 -3.01 -8.39
N LYS A 34 -1.59 -3.77 -8.12
CA LYS A 34 -2.95 -3.24 -7.95
C LYS A 34 -3.09 -2.57 -6.60
N PHE A 35 -3.81 -1.46 -6.60
CA PHE A 35 -4.19 -0.76 -5.38
C PHE A 35 -5.10 -1.62 -4.50
N PRO A 36 -4.92 -1.57 -3.17
CA PRO A 36 -3.66 -1.38 -2.46
C PRO A 36 -2.93 -2.73 -2.28
N PRO A 37 -1.59 -2.77 -2.40
CA PRO A 37 -0.83 -4.01 -2.33
C PRO A 37 -0.81 -4.63 -0.93
N GLU A 38 -0.81 -3.79 0.10
CA GLU A 38 -0.89 -4.17 1.50
C GLU A 38 -1.68 -3.08 2.24
N THR A 39 -2.70 -3.48 3.00
CA THR A 39 -3.43 -2.57 3.88
C THR A 39 -3.51 -3.15 5.25
N GLY A 40 -3.35 -2.29 6.26
CA GLY A 40 -3.82 -2.61 7.60
C GLY A 40 -5.29 -3.05 7.56
N LYS A 41 -5.80 -3.64 8.65
CA LYS A 41 -7.23 -3.95 8.74
C LYS A 41 -8.04 -2.85 9.43
N CYS A 42 -7.36 -1.91 10.09
CA CYS A 42 -7.94 -0.78 10.79
C CYS A 42 -7.29 0.53 10.31
N PRO A 43 -8.01 1.67 10.39
CA PRO A 43 -7.44 3.00 10.22
C PRO A 43 -6.25 3.25 11.14
N ASP A 44 -5.44 4.25 10.81
CA ASP A 44 -4.23 4.55 11.58
C ASP A 44 -4.56 4.91 13.02
N TYR A 45 -3.69 4.51 13.94
CA TYR A 45 -3.82 4.76 15.38
C TYR A 45 -5.03 4.08 16.07
N LEU A 46 -5.87 3.35 15.33
CA LEU A 46 -6.90 2.51 15.91
C LEU A 46 -6.35 1.12 16.26
N LYS A 47 -6.80 0.57 17.38
CA LYS A 47 -6.41 -0.75 17.87
C LYS A 47 -7.36 -1.80 17.34
N ALA A 48 -6.83 -2.74 16.56
CA ALA A 48 -7.56 -3.92 16.14
C ALA A 48 -7.91 -4.82 17.34
N GLN A 49 -9.18 -5.14 17.49
CA GLN A 49 -9.70 -6.13 18.42
C GLN A 49 -10.54 -7.13 17.64
N LEU A 50 -10.39 -8.41 17.96
CA LEU A 50 -11.21 -9.47 17.39
C LEU A 50 -12.16 -9.96 18.48
N SER A 51 -13.45 -9.71 18.31
CA SER A 51 -14.48 -10.15 19.25
C SER A 51 -15.53 -10.96 18.50
N ASN A 52 -15.77 -12.20 18.93
CA ASN A 52 -16.74 -13.11 18.31
C ASN A 52 -16.59 -13.26 16.78
N GLY A 53 -15.35 -13.25 16.27
CA GLY A 53 -15.06 -13.36 14.83
C GLY A 53 -15.26 -12.08 14.03
N THR A 54 -15.69 -10.98 14.66
CA THR A 54 -15.79 -9.66 14.03
C THR A 54 -14.59 -8.81 14.42
N LEU A 55 -13.94 -8.23 13.41
CA LEU A 55 -12.87 -7.26 13.64
C LEU A 55 -13.50 -5.91 13.98
N THR A 56 -13.12 -5.35 15.12
CA THR A 56 -13.46 -3.99 15.54
C THR A 56 -12.17 -3.20 15.74
N CYS A 57 -12.19 -1.92 15.38
CA CYS A 57 -11.06 -1.03 15.50
C CYS A 57 -11.39 0.03 16.55
N THR A 58 -10.85 -0.14 17.75
CA THR A 58 -11.09 0.80 18.85
C THR A 58 -10.21 2.03 18.70
N ASN A 59 -10.78 3.19 18.99
CA ASN A 59 -10.19 4.51 18.83
C ASN A 59 -9.85 5.09 20.21
N PRO A 60 -8.74 4.65 20.84
CA PRO A 60 -8.37 5.08 22.19
C PRO A 60 -8.03 6.58 22.28
N GLN A 61 -7.77 7.22 21.14
CA GLN A 61 -7.40 8.62 21.03
C GLN A 61 -8.59 9.52 20.66
N ASN A 62 -9.79 8.95 20.48
CA ASN A 62 -11.00 9.66 20.06
C ASN A 62 -10.76 10.54 18.81
N LEU A 63 -10.06 9.98 17.82
CA LEU A 63 -9.80 10.60 16.52
C LEU A 63 -11.06 10.68 15.67
N GLY A 64 -11.18 11.69 14.82
CA GLY A 64 -12.30 11.81 13.90
C GLY A 64 -13.65 12.09 14.58
N THR A 65 -14.75 11.82 13.86
CA THR A 65 -16.12 12.21 14.24
C THR A 65 -17.06 11.03 14.49
N CYS A 66 -16.68 9.81 14.12
CA CYS A 66 -17.56 8.63 14.20
C CYS A 66 -17.52 7.86 15.52
N GLY A 67 -16.96 8.47 16.58
CA GLY A 67 -16.93 7.88 17.92
C GLY A 67 -15.77 6.90 18.14
N ASN A 68 -15.95 6.06 19.17
CA ASN A 68 -14.86 5.28 19.76
C ASN A 68 -14.54 3.98 19.03
N ASP A 69 -15.40 3.45 18.17
CA ASP A 69 -15.18 2.18 17.49
C ASP A 69 -15.50 2.29 16.00
N PHE A 70 -14.61 1.79 15.17
CA PHE A 70 -14.77 1.68 13.72
C PHE A 70 -14.85 0.21 13.34
N VAL A 71 -15.87 -0.18 12.57
CA VAL A 71 -16.04 -1.58 12.12
C VAL A 71 -15.78 -1.64 10.62
N PRO A 72 -14.63 -2.16 10.18
CA PRO A 72 -14.33 -2.33 8.76
C PRO A 72 -15.17 -3.46 8.17
N VAL A 73 -15.63 -3.28 6.94
CA VAL A 73 -16.15 -4.35 6.09
C VAL A 73 -15.02 -5.35 5.84
N GLY A 74 -15.26 -6.62 6.14
CA GLY A 74 -14.31 -7.69 5.88
C GLY A 74 -14.15 -7.95 4.38
N GLY A 75 -12.91 -8.10 3.92
CA GLY A 75 -12.59 -8.36 2.51
C GLY A 75 -11.23 -7.79 2.16
N SER A 76 -10.58 -8.37 1.15
CA SER A 76 -9.31 -7.89 0.59
C SER A 76 -9.46 -7.43 -0.87
N ASP A 77 -10.69 -7.36 -1.36
CA ASP A 77 -11.00 -6.85 -2.68
C ASP A 77 -11.06 -5.31 -2.67
N VAL A 78 -10.84 -4.72 -3.85
CA VAL A 78 -10.84 -3.26 -4.04
C VAL A 78 -12.16 -2.63 -3.60
N GLY A 79 -13.29 -3.32 -3.74
CA GLY A 79 -14.60 -2.83 -3.33
C GLY A 79 -14.70 -2.64 -1.82
N SER A 80 -14.36 -3.69 -1.06
CA SER A 80 -14.33 -3.67 0.41
C SER A 80 -13.37 -2.59 0.94
N ILE A 81 -12.18 -2.48 0.35
CA ILE A 81 -11.18 -1.49 0.76
C ILE A 81 -11.64 -0.06 0.45
N THR A 82 -12.23 0.17 -0.73
CA THR A 82 -12.78 1.47 -1.11
C THR A 82 -13.95 1.88 -0.21
N ALA A 83 -14.82 0.93 0.16
CA ALA A 83 -15.93 1.19 1.07
C ALA A 83 -15.43 1.59 2.46
N ASN A 84 -14.46 0.85 3.00
CA ASN A 84 -13.85 1.18 4.29
C ASN A 84 -13.11 2.52 4.24
N CYS A 85 -12.45 2.84 3.12
CA CYS A 85 -11.80 4.11 2.95
C CYS A 85 -12.79 5.29 2.99
N LYS A 86 -13.90 5.19 2.24
CA LYS A 86 -14.95 6.21 2.24
C LYS A 86 -15.56 6.38 3.63
N ALA A 87 -15.75 5.28 4.35
CA ALA A 87 -16.22 5.31 5.74
C ALA A 87 -15.21 6.04 6.64
N ALA A 88 -13.92 5.67 6.60
CA ALA A 88 -12.87 6.32 7.38
C ALA A 88 -12.78 7.83 7.08
N LYS A 89 -12.80 8.22 5.81
CA LYS A 89 -12.74 9.62 5.37
C LYS A 89 -13.96 10.43 5.82
N ASN A 90 -15.17 9.85 5.72
CA ASN A 90 -16.39 10.47 6.25
C ASN A 90 -16.32 10.67 7.77
N CYS A 91 -15.55 9.82 8.45
CA CYS A 91 -15.27 9.91 9.88
C CYS A 91 -14.08 10.81 10.23
N GLY A 92 -13.41 11.43 9.26
CA GLY A 92 -12.19 12.21 9.50
C GLY A 92 -11.02 11.37 10.04
N LEU A 93 -11.03 10.06 9.79
CA LEU A 93 -9.95 9.14 10.12
C LEU A 93 -9.04 8.97 8.91
N THR A 94 -7.73 8.94 9.17
CA THR A 94 -6.72 8.66 8.15
C THR A 94 -6.38 7.17 8.15
N TRP A 95 -6.07 6.65 6.97
CA TRP A 95 -5.60 5.29 6.79
C TRP A 95 -4.50 5.28 5.76
N ASP A 96 -3.26 5.20 6.24
CA ASP A 96 -2.07 5.33 5.41
C ASP A 96 -2.07 4.26 4.31
N GLY A 97 -1.71 4.69 3.10
CA GLY A 97 -1.78 3.86 1.91
C GLY A 97 -3.19 3.58 1.37
N VAL A 98 -4.25 4.16 1.97
CA VAL A 98 -5.65 4.00 1.49
C VAL A 98 -6.37 5.33 1.30
N THR A 99 -6.41 6.21 2.32
CA THR A 99 -7.19 7.48 2.30
C THR A 99 -6.71 8.52 1.33
N ASP A 100 -5.43 8.46 0.97
CA ASP A 100 -4.77 9.51 0.20
C ASP A 100 -4.33 9.04 -1.19
N VAL A 101 -4.78 7.85 -1.60
CA VAL A 101 -4.36 7.23 -2.86
C VAL A 101 -5.33 7.54 -4.00
N GLN A 102 -4.76 7.91 -5.15
CA GLN A 102 -5.49 8.16 -6.39
C GLN A 102 -5.58 6.90 -7.24
N ASN A 103 -6.71 6.74 -7.93
CA ASN A 103 -6.91 5.70 -8.92
C ASN A 103 -6.10 6.03 -10.18
N ASN A 104 -5.17 5.15 -10.52
CA ASN A 104 -4.27 5.31 -11.66
C ASN A 104 -4.98 5.31 -13.03
N GLU A 105 -6.22 4.81 -13.11
CA GLU A 105 -7.01 4.76 -14.34
C GLU A 105 -7.86 6.02 -14.53
N THR A 106 -8.36 6.61 -13.45
CA THR A 106 -9.30 7.75 -13.51
C THR A 106 -8.67 9.07 -13.06
N GLY A 107 -7.51 9.04 -12.39
CA GLY A 107 -6.87 10.19 -11.75
C GLY A 107 -7.65 10.77 -10.56
N GLN A 108 -8.73 10.12 -10.14
CA GLN A 108 -9.56 10.54 -9.00
C GLN A 108 -9.15 9.77 -7.74
N PRO A 109 -9.30 10.35 -6.53
CA PRO A 109 -9.12 9.61 -5.28
C PRO A 109 -10.02 8.36 -5.22
N TYR A 110 -9.54 7.24 -4.68
CA TYR A 110 -10.41 6.09 -4.40
C TYR A 110 -11.52 6.45 -3.40
N CYS A 111 -11.20 7.40 -2.53
CA CYS A 111 -11.97 8.00 -1.46
C CYS A 111 -11.43 9.43 -1.27
#